data_AF-A0A197JA60-F1
#
_entry.id   AF-A0A197JA60-F1
#
_cell.length_a   1.000
_cell.length_b   1.000
_cell.length_c   1.000
_cell.angle_alpha   90.00
_cell.angle_beta   90.00
_cell.angle_gamma   90.00
#
_symmetry.space_group_name_H-M   'P 1'
#
loop_
_entity.id
_entity.type
_entity.pdbx_description
1 polymer ?
#
loop_
_entity_poly.entity_id
_entity_poly.type
_entity_poly.pdbx_seq_one_letter_code
_entity_poly.pdbx_strand_id
1 'polypeptide(L)'
;MEQRFRNSENSGEWGAAPAQTMCDETRNFGVQLSDGKKRTLGELYDLTPKELVSKVMLEEKVFKTWHNGRTVLMGDACHKLNPSGGHGAVTAMHDAIALANLIYAVPTTNSADLTRIFEEYQKERLPAVIESYKNSQLMSKIMDRGIEGAIILWLYTHIPFWLWRMVLAKTVRYRPQVGFLPNIPLKGSVIPFESPSELKARAIFEQQLKSVASV
;
A
#
# COMPACT_ATOMS: atom_id res chain seq x y z
N MET A 1 -20.50 3.95 22.67
CA MET A 1 -19.47 3.51 21.68
C MET A 1 -18.31 4.50 21.58
N GLU A 2 -18.50 5.80 21.89
CA GLU A 2 -17.43 6.82 21.92
C GLU A 2 -16.45 6.74 23.10
N GLN A 3 -16.82 6.15 24.23
CA GLN A 3 -15.92 6.06 25.41
C GLN A 3 -14.72 5.11 25.22
N ARG A 4 -14.73 4.26 24.18
CA ARG A 4 -13.64 3.29 23.95
C ARG A 4 -12.38 3.91 23.36
N PHE A 5 -12.47 5.12 22.80
CA PHE A 5 -11.33 5.84 22.21
C PHE A 5 -10.68 6.87 23.14
N ARG A 6 -11.28 7.17 24.30
CA ARG A 6 -10.78 8.19 25.24
C ARG A 6 -9.89 7.65 26.38
N ASN A 7 -9.79 6.33 26.54
CA ASN A 7 -8.96 5.70 27.58
C ASN A 7 -7.62 5.18 27.04
N SER A 8 -6.95 5.92 26.16
CA SER A 8 -5.67 5.54 25.55
C SER A 8 -4.50 5.42 26.54
N GLU A 9 -4.68 5.89 27.78
CA GLU A 9 -3.65 5.80 28.82
C GLU A 9 -3.60 4.42 29.50
N ASN A 10 -4.68 3.63 29.45
CA ASN A 10 -4.76 2.31 30.09
C ASN A 10 -5.45 1.22 29.23
N SER A 11 -5.77 1.48 27.97
CA SER A 11 -6.33 0.48 27.06
C SER A 11 -5.22 -0.39 26.45
N GLY A 12 -5.40 -1.71 26.56
CA GLY A 12 -4.42 -2.74 26.20
C GLY A 12 -3.71 -2.58 24.86
N GLU A 13 -2.51 -3.17 24.80
CA GLU A 13 -1.65 -3.39 23.62
C GLU A 13 -1.21 -2.16 22.79
N TRP A 14 -1.91 -1.03 22.86
CA TRP A 14 -1.73 0.17 22.03
C TRP A 14 -1.37 1.43 22.84
N GLY A 15 -1.22 1.31 24.17
CA GLY A 15 -0.88 2.44 25.06
C GLY A 15 0.62 2.76 25.14
N ALA A 16 0.96 3.85 25.84
CA ALA A 16 2.34 4.30 26.02
C ALA A 16 3.22 3.29 26.79
N ALA A 17 2.64 2.50 27.70
CA ALA A 17 3.37 1.52 28.49
C ALA A 17 3.96 0.37 27.62
N PRO A 18 3.19 -0.32 26.74
CA PRO A 18 3.74 -1.28 25.79
C PRO A 18 4.84 -0.73 24.87
N ALA A 19 4.76 0.53 24.47
CA ALA A 19 5.78 1.18 23.65
C ALA A 19 7.08 1.41 24.44
N GLN A 20 6.96 1.87 25.70
CA GLN A 20 8.11 2.04 26.59
C GLN A 20 8.81 0.70 26.88
N THR A 21 8.06 -0.36 27.17
CA THR A 21 8.64 -1.71 27.38
C THR A 21 9.44 -2.17 26.17
N MET A 22 8.89 -1.99 24.96
CA MET A 22 9.61 -2.31 23.72
C MET A 22 10.90 -1.49 23.61
N CYS A 23 10.85 -0.17 23.87
CA CYS A 23 12.03 0.68 23.84
C CYS A 23 13.11 0.24 24.83
N ASP A 24 12.72 -0.21 26.02
CA ASP A 24 13.65 -0.68 27.04
C ASP A 24 14.33 -1.99 26.62
N GLU A 25 13.57 -2.93 26.03
CA GLU A 25 14.08 -4.21 25.52
C GLU A 25 15.03 -4.03 24.33
N THR A 26 14.73 -3.10 23.42
CA THR A 26 15.50 -2.89 22.18
C THR A 26 16.57 -1.81 22.32
N ARG A 27 16.68 -1.16 23.48
CA ARG A 27 17.57 -0.01 23.73
C ARG A 27 19.02 -0.25 23.31
N ASN A 28 19.51 -1.46 23.53
CA ASN A 28 20.91 -1.83 23.28
C ASN A 28 21.16 -2.31 21.84
N PHE A 29 20.15 -2.32 20.96
CA PHE A 29 20.36 -2.70 19.57
C PHE A 29 21.17 -1.64 18.85
N GLY A 30 22.25 -2.09 18.20
CA GLY A 30 23.13 -1.24 17.41
C GLY A 30 22.44 -0.74 16.15
N VAL A 31 22.60 0.54 15.86
CA VAL A 31 22.17 1.18 14.62
C VAL A 31 23.42 1.46 13.78
N GLN A 32 23.39 0.99 12.54
CA GLN A 32 24.45 1.31 11.58
C GLN A 32 24.09 2.61 10.87
N LEU A 33 24.79 3.69 11.24
CA LEU A 33 24.74 4.97 10.54
C LEU A 33 25.95 5.11 9.62
N SER A 34 25.81 5.92 8.57
CA SER A 34 26.87 6.16 7.57
C SER A 34 28.12 6.86 8.12
N ASP A 35 28.05 7.41 9.34
CA ASP A 35 29.16 8.08 10.04
C ASP A 35 30.16 7.09 10.69
N GLY A 36 29.90 5.78 10.61
CA GLY A 36 30.77 4.73 11.15
C GLY A 36 30.78 4.65 12.68
N LYS A 37 30.03 5.50 13.38
CA LYS A 37 29.92 5.47 14.84
C LYS A 37 28.92 4.39 15.25
N LYS A 38 29.30 3.58 16.23
CA LYS A 38 28.36 2.64 16.88
C LYS A 38 27.40 3.45 17.73
N ARG A 39 26.15 3.56 17.27
CA ARG A 39 25.04 4.13 18.05
C ARG A 39 24.04 3.03 18.38
N THR A 40 23.18 3.29 19.34
CA THR A 40 22.12 2.35 19.73
C THR A 40 20.74 2.93 19.48
N LEU A 41 19.71 2.08 19.43
CA LEU A 41 18.33 2.55 19.40
C LEU A 41 17.98 3.37 20.66
N GLY A 42 18.65 3.12 21.79
CA GLY A 42 18.48 3.90 23.00
C GLY A 42 18.80 5.38 22.84
N GLU A 43 19.89 5.71 22.15
CA GLU A 43 20.22 7.11 21.84
C GLU A 43 19.14 7.75 20.95
N LEU A 44 18.55 6.99 20.03
CA LEU A 44 17.45 7.47 19.20
C LEU A 44 16.18 7.68 20.03
N TYR A 45 15.87 6.77 20.96
CA TYR A 45 14.73 6.89 21.86
C TYR A 45 14.86 8.10 22.80
N ASP A 46 16.05 8.38 23.31
CA ASP A 46 16.28 9.54 24.19
C ASP A 46 16.07 10.88 23.47
N LEU A 47 16.32 10.91 22.16
CA LEU A 47 16.10 12.09 21.31
C LEU A 47 14.67 12.19 20.78
N THR A 48 13.85 11.15 20.96
CA THR A 48 12.48 11.09 20.44
C THR A 48 11.48 11.39 21.55
N PRO A 49 10.59 12.41 21.39
CA PRO A 49 9.50 12.63 22.33
C PRO A 49 8.65 11.36 22.49
N LYS A 50 8.38 10.95 23.73
CA LYS A 50 7.76 9.66 24.04
C LYS A 50 6.37 9.51 23.43
N GLU A 51 5.64 10.62 23.32
CA GLU A 51 4.32 10.72 22.69
C GLU A 51 4.33 10.41 21.18
N LEU A 52 5.50 10.44 20.54
CA LEU A 52 5.67 10.08 19.13
C LEU A 52 6.09 8.62 18.94
N VAL A 53 6.29 7.87 20.02
CA VAL A 53 6.65 6.45 19.97
C VAL A 53 5.38 5.62 20.14
N SER A 54 5.04 4.85 19.10
CA SER A 54 3.87 3.97 19.11
C SER A 54 4.29 2.54 18.78
N LYS A 55 3.79 1.60 19.58
CA LYS A 55 3.87 0.17 19.28
C LYS A 55 2.64 -0.22 18.48
N VAL A 56 2.87 -0.77 17.29
CA VAL A 56 1.81 -1.17 16.37
C VAL A 56 1.84 -2.69 16.19
N MET A 57 0.69 -3.33 16.39
CA MET A 57 0.52 -4.74 16.01
C MET A 57 0.43 -4.84 14.48
N LEU A 58 1.32 -5.64 13.91
CA LEU A 58 1.37 -5.88 12.47
C LEU A 58 0.35 -6.97 12.12
N GLU A 59 -0.87 -6.56 11.81
CA GLU A 59 -1.89 -7.46 11.26
C GLU A 59 -1.91 -7.34 9.74
N GLU A 60 -2.05 -8.47 9.06
CA GLU A 60 -2.18 -8.50 7.61
C GLU A 60 -3.40 -9.32 7.19
N LYS A 61 -4.17 -8.79 6.24
CA LYS A 61 -5.33 -9.49 5.71
C LYS A 61 -5.71 -8.95 4.35
N VAL A 62 -5.88 -9.85 3.38
CA VAL A 62 -6.60 -9.58 2.13
C VAL A 62 -7.93 -10.33 2.18
N PHE A 63 -9.03 -9.58 2.13
CA PHE A 63 -10.38 -10.15 2.16
C PHE A 63 -10.78 -10.68 0.78
N LYS A 64 -11.67 -11.68 0.76
CA LYS A 64 -12.17 -12.30 -0.49
C LYS A 64 -13.30 -11.51 -1.14
N THR A 65 -14.04 -10.72 -0.37
CA THR A 65 -15.23 -9.99 -0.82
C THR A 65 -15.03 -8.53 -0.49
N TRP A 66 -15.06 -7.66 -1.50
CA TRP A 66 -14.79 -6.22 -1.33
C TRP A 66 -16.03 -5.35 -1.48
N HIS A 67 -17.18 -5.92 -1.79
CA HIS A 67 -18.42 -5.16 -1.97
C HIS A 67 -19.65 -5.97 -1.59
N ASN A 68 -20.73 -5.26 -1.27
CA ASN A 68 -22.05 -5.81 -1.07
C ASN A 68 -23.10 -4.73 -1.35
N GLY A 69 -24.05 -5.01 -2.25
CA GLY A 69 -25.07 -4.05 -2.67
C GLY A 69 -24.43 -2.76 -3.21
N ARG A 70 -24.70 -1.63 -2.55
CA ARG A 70 -24.17 -0.30 -2.91
C ARG A 70 -22.92 0.10 -2.12
N THR A 71 -22.36 -0.82 -1.34
CA THR A 71 -21.19 -0.58 -0.50
C THR A 71 -19.97 -1.27 -1.10
N VAL A 72 -18.86 -0.55 -1.21
CA VAL A 72 -17.56 -1.06 -1.66
C VAL A 72 -16.47 -0.67 -0.66
N LEU A 73 -15.49 -1.57 -0.49
CA LEU A 73 -14.33 -1.42 0.38
C LEU A 73 -13.08 -1.17 -0.46
N MET A 74 -12.16 -0.37 0.09
CA MET A 74 -10.87 -0.04 -0.51
C MET A 74 -9.80 0.16 0.57
N GLY A 75 -8.52 0.07 0.19
CA GLY A 75 -7.42 0.25 1.13
C GLY A 75 -7.42 -0.80 2.25
N ASP A 76 -7.00 -0.40 3.44
CA ASP A 76 -6.86 -1.29 4.60
C ASP A 76 -8.20 -1.95 5.03
N ALA A 77 -9.35 -1.40 4.60
CA ALA A 77 -10.66 -1.99 4.87
C ALA A 77 -10.88 -3.34 4.15
N CYS A 78 -10.21 -3.59 3.02
CA CYS A 78 -10.28 -4.87 2.29
C CYS A 78 -8.92 -5.54 2.04
N HIS A 79 -7.81 -4.82 2.24
CA HIS A 79 -6.47 -5.39 2.13
C HIS A 79 -5.40 -4.66 2.96
N LYS A 80 -5.35 -4.98 4.25
CA LYS A 80 -4.29 -4.53 5.17
C LYS A 80 -3.00 -5.29 4.89
N LEU A 81 -1.95 -4.57 4.49
CA LEU A 81 -0.63 -5.13 4.15
C LEU A 81 0.39 -4.90 5.27
N ASN A 82 1.45 -5.71 5.36
CA ASN A 82 2.55 -5.45 6.30
C ASN A 82 3.13 -4.04 6.06
N PRO A 83 3.23 -3.18 7.09
CA PRO A 83 3.94 -1.91 7.00
C PRO A 83 5.39 -2.04 6.51
N SER A 84 6.06 -3.17 6.77
CA SER A 84 7.42 -3.44 6.29
C SER A 84 7.57 -3.36 4.77
N GLY A 85 6.48 -3.57 4.02
CA GLY A 85 6.48 -3.40 2.57
C GLY A 85 6.34 -1.95 2.11
N GLY A 86 5.86 -1.02 2.94
CA GLY A 86 5.64 0.38 2.56
C GLY A 86 4.57 0.61 1.47
N HIS A 87 3.75 -0.39 1.14
CA HIS A 87 2.83 -0.34 0.00
C HIS A 87 1.38 0.01 0.36
N GLY A 88 0.99 0.02 1.64
CA GLY A 88 -0.42 0.19 2.04
C GLY A 88 -1.09 1.44 1.46
N ALA A 89 -0.52 2.62 1.73
CA ALA A 89 -1.06 3.89 1.24
C ALA A 89 -1.13 3.96 -0.30
N VAL A 90 -0.07 3.51 -0.98
CA VAL A 90 -0.02 3.49 -2.45
C VAL A 90 -1.08 2.55 -3.03
N THR A 91 -1.28 1.37 -2.44
CA THR A 91 -2.34 0.45 -2.88
C THR A 91 -3.73 1.04 -2.69
N ALA A 92 -3.99 1.72 -1.57
CA ALA A 92 -5.26 2.42 -1.33
C ALA A 92 -5.51 3.55 -2.35
N MET A 93 -4.47 4.30 -2.74
CA MET A 93 -4.58 5.33 -3.78
C MET A 93 -4.91 4.72 -5.14
N HIS A 94 -4.29 3.59 -5.50
CA HIS A 94 -4.61 2.88 -6.73
C HIS A 94 -6.06 2.38 -6.76
N ASP A 95 -6.60 1.95 -5.62
CA ASP A 95 -8.02 1.58 -5.52
C ASP A 95 -8.93 2.77 -5.75
N ALA A 96 -8.59 3.93 -5.18
CA ALA A 96 -9.34 5.16 -5.34
C ALA A 96 -9.44 5.55 -6.82
N ILE A 97 -8.32 5.45 -7.54
CA ILE A 97 -8.23 5.74 -8.98
C ILE A 97 -9.10 4.77 -9.78
N ALA A 98 -8.96 3.46 -9.54
CA ALA A 98 -9.71 2.44 -10.26
C ALA A 98 -11.22 2.57 -10.02
N LEU A 99 -11.65 2.78 -8.77
CA LEU A 99 -13.05 3.02 -8.43
C LEU A 99 -13.58 4.31 -9.06
N ALA A 100 -12.83 5.42 -8.98
CA ALA A 100 -13.25 6.68 -9.57
C ALA A 100 -13.45 6.55 -11.09
N ASN A 101 -12.53 5.87 -11.77
CA ASN A 101 -12.64 5.60 -13.20
C ASN A 101 -13.87 4.76 -13.55
N LEU A 102 -14.15 3.70 -12.78
CA LEU A 102 -15.29 2.82 -13.02
C LEU A 102 -16.63 3.50 -12.69
N ILE A 103 -16.67 4.33 -11.66
CA ILE A 103 -17.84 5.15 -11.31
C ILE A 103 -18.08 6.19 -12.41
N TYR A 104 -17.04 6.84 -12.92
CA TYR A 104 -17.17 7.77 -14.04
C TYR A 104 -17.73 7.09 -15.28
N ALA A 105 -17.32 5.84 -15.51
CA ALA A 105 -17.72 5.05 -16.67
C ALA A 105 -19.06 4.31 -16.51
N VAL A 106 -19.74 4.42 -15.38
CA VAL A 106 -20.96 3.67 -15.12
C VAL A 106 -22.13 4.28 -15.90
N PRO A 107 -22.88 3.50 -16.71
CA PRO A 107 -23.98 4.05 -17.50
C PRO A 107 -25.18 4.46 -16.63
N THR A 108 -25.44 3.73 -15.54
CA THR A 108 -26.53 4.02 -14.60
C THR A 108 -26.13 3.69 -13.17
N THR A 109 -26.87 4.21 -12.19
CA THR A 109 -26.66 3.92 -10.77
C THR A 109 -27.55 2.78 -10.25
N ASN A 110 -28.08 1.93 -11.13
CA ASN A 110 -28.87 0.77 -10.72
C ASN A 110 -27.99 -0.29 -10.02
N SER A 111 -28.62 -1.20 -9.26
CA SER A 111 -27.86 -2.17 -8.45
C SER A 111 -27.04 -3.16 -9.30
N ALA A 112 -27.48 -3.51 -10.50
CA ALA A 112 -26.78 -4.44 -11.39
C ALA A 112 -25.51 -3.82 -11.97
N ASP A 113 -25.58 -2.57 -12.43
CA ASP A 113 -24.45 -1.81 -12.92
C ASP A 113 -23.42 -1.54 -11.82
N LEU A 114 -23.88 -1.18 -10.61
CA LEU A 114 -22.99 -1.01 -9.46
C LEU A 114 -22.28 -2.30 -9.07
N THR A 115 -23.00 -3.42 -9.03
CA THR A 115 -22.40 -4.74 -8.76
C THR A 115 -21.34 -5.08 -9.79
N ARG A 116 -21.64 -4.88 -11.08
CA ARG A 116 -20.69 -5.13 -12.18
C ARG A 116 -19.42 -4.30 -12.03
N ILE A 117 -19.51 -3.00 -11.78
CA ILE A 117 -18.30 -2.17 -11.63
C ILE A 117 -17.50 -2.55 -10.39
N PHE A 118 -18.12 -2.97 -9.29
CA PHE A 118 -17.40 -3.40 -8.09
C PHE A 118 -16.69 -4.74 -8.31
N GLU A 119 -17.27 -5.66 -9.07
CA GLU A 119 -16.61 -6.90 -9.49
C GLU A 119 -15.43 -6.61 -10.42
N GLU A 120 -15.60 -5.69 -11.38
CA GLU A 120 -14.52 -5.23 -12.25
C GLU A 120 -13.36 -4.60 -11.47
N TYR A 121 -13.68 -3.75 -10.50
CA TYR A 121 -12.72 -3.14 -9.57
C TYR A 121 -11.92 -4.22 -8.82
N GLN A 122 -12.61 -5.16 -8.17
CA GLN A 122 -11.96 -6.22 -7.42
C GLN A 122 -11.09 -7.09 -8.34
N LYS A 123 -11.57 -7.42 -9.55
CA LYS A 123 -10.84 -8.21 -10.54
C LYS A 123 -9.56 -7.51 -11.02
N GLU A 124 -9.61 -6.20 -11.21
CA GLU A 124 -8.45 -5.40 -11.62
C GLU A 124 -7.41 -5.30 -10.49
N ARG A 125 -7.86 -5.03 -9.27
CA ARG A 125 -6.99 -4.63 -8.16
C ARG A 125 -6.43 -5.80 -7.35
N LEU A 126 -7.19 -6.90 -7.22
CA LEU A 126 -6.80 -8.04 -6.40
C LEU A 126 -5.42 -8.64 -6.78
N PRO A 127 -5.06 -8.84 -8.08
CA PRO A 127 -3.75 -9.39 -8.42
C PRO A 127 -2.58 -8.50 -7.95
N ALA A 128 -2.69 -7.19 -8.12
CA ALA A 128 -1.67 -6.23 -7.70
C ALA A 128 -1.55 -6.18 -6.17
N VAL A 129 -2.68 -6.20 -5.47
CA VAL A 129 -2.71 -6.26 -4.00
C VAL A 129 -2.09 -7.55 -3.47
N ILE A 130 -2.37 -8.70 -4.08
CA ILE A 130 -1.76 -9.98 -3.69
C ILE A 130 -0.25 -9.99 -3.94
N GLU A 131 0.23 -9.35 -5.02
CA GLU A 131 1.66 -9.17 -5.25
C GLU A 131 2.29 -8.30 -4.17
N SER A 132 1.70 -7.14 -3.84
CA SER A 132 2.17 -6.28 -2.74
C SER A 132 2.14 -7.00 -1.39
N TYR A 133 1.11 -7.81 -1.11
CA TYR A 133 1.02 -8.64 0.09
C TYR A 133 2.16 -9.64 0.20
N LYS A 134 2.42 -10.40 -0.86
CA LYS A 134 3.54 -11.37 -0.90
C LYS A 134 4.89 -10.69 -0.77
N ASN A 135 5.08 -9.54 -1.41
CA ASN A 135 6.31 -8.76 -1.30
C ASN A 135 6.52 -8.24 0.13
N SER A 136 5.45 -7.79 0.79
CA SER A 136 5.50 -7.31 2.17
C SER A 136 5.87 -8.43 3.15
N GLN A 137 5.36 -9.64 2.92
CA GLN A 137 5.75 -10.84 3.66
C GLN A 137 7.23 -11.22 3.45
N LEU A 138 7.72 -11.13 2.20
CA LEU A 138 9.13 -11.38 1.91
C LEU A 138 10.04 -10.36 2.62
N MET A 139 9.68 -9.07 2.60
CA MET A 139 10.43 -8.04 3.32
C MET A 139 10.42 -8.28 4.84
N SER A 140 9.29 -8.71 5.40
CA SER A 140 9.21 -9.10 6.81
C SER A 140 10.16 -10.26 7.14
N LYS A 141 10.32 -11.24 6.23
CA LYS A 141 11.26 -12.36 6.42
C LYS A 141 12.73 -11.94 6.30
N ILE A 142 13.05 -10.94 5.48
CA ILE A 142 14.41 -10.37 5.41
C ILE A 142 14.81 -9.76 6.75
N MET A 143 13.84 -9.21 7.48
CA MET A 143 14.05 -8.62 8.81
C MET A 143 14.11 -9.67 9.94
N ASP A 144 13.84 -10.94 9.64
CA ASP A 144 13.93 -12.02 10.61
C ASP A 144 15.39 -12.35 10.94
N ARG A 145 15.67 -12.67 12.22
CA ARG A 145 17.02 -12.91 12.73
C ARG A 145 17.45 -14.38 12.65
N GLY A 146 16.60 -15.25 12.11
CA GLY A 146 16.92 -16.65 11.87
C GLY A 146 17.91 -16.88 10.72
N ILE A 147 18.37 -18.13 10.60
CA ILE A 147 19.25 -18.57 9.50
C ILE A 147 18.57 -18.34 8.13
N GLU A 148 17.26 -18.56 8.04
CA GLU A 148 16.48 -18.27 6.83
C GLU A 148 16.56 -16.80 6.43
N GLY A 149 16.34 -15.87 7.36
CA GLY A 149 16.44 -14.43 7.12
C GLY A 149 17.85 -14.02 6.68
N ALA A 150 18.89 -14.58 7.31
CA ALA A 150 20.28 -14.32 6.93
C ALA A 150 20.60 -14.80 5.49
N ILE A 151 20.09 -15.97 5.08
CA ILE A 151 20.25 -16.47 3.70
C ILE A 151 19.52 -15.55 2.72
N ILE A 152 18.27 -15.16 3.01
CA ILE A 152 17.49 -14.29 2.13
C ILE A 152 18.15 -12.92 2.00
N LEU A 153 18.61 -12.34 3.12
CA LEU A 153 19.33 -11.06 3.12
C LEU A 153 20.61 -11.16 2.29
N TRP A 154 21.42 -12.21 2.46
CA TRP A 154 22.63 -12.41 1.67
C TRP A 154 22.32 -12.53 0.17
N LEU A 155 21.31 -13.31 -0.21
CA LEU A 155 20.89 -13.42 -1.60
C LEU A 155 20.48 -12.05 -2.15
N TYR A 156 19.66 -11.31 -1.41
CA TYR A 156 19.14 -10.00 -1.79
C TYR A 156 20.26 -8.96 -1.98
N THR A 157 21.24 -8.91 -1.08
CA THR A 157 22.37 -7.96 -1.17
C THR A 157 23.34 -8.30 -2.31
N HIS A 158 23.35 -9.55 -2.78
CA HIS A 158 24.23 -10.02 -3.85
C HIS A 158 23.50 -10.24 -5.19
N ILE A 159 22.25 -9.78 -5.34
CA ILE A 159 21.55 -9.83 -6.62
C ILE A 159 22.33 -9.02 -7.67
N PRO A 160 22.66 -9.60 -8.84
CA PRO A 160 23.29 -8.87 -9.92
C PRO A 160 22.45 -7.67 -10.36
N PHE A 161 23.10 -6.55 -10.67
CA PHE A 161 22.41 -5.29 -10.98
C PHE A 161 21.37 -5.40 -12.12
N TRP A 162 21.61 -6.22 -13.14
CA TRP A 162 20.65 -6.44 -14.22
C TRP A 162 19.35 -7.10 -13.72
N LEU A 163 19.46 -8.06 -12.81
CA LEU A 163 18.31 -8.74 -12.21
C LEU A 163 17.58 -7.80 -11.26
N TRP A 164 18.32 -7.01 -10.47
CA TRP A 164 17.77 -5.95 -9.63
C TRP A 164 16.97 -4.93 -10.45
N ARG A 165 17.49 -4.52 -11.62
CA ARG A 165 16.78 -3.62 -12.55
C ARG A 165 15.50 -4.22 -13.08
N MET A 166 15.44 -5.53 -13.36
CA MET A 166 14.20 -6.18 -13.80
C MET A 166 13.16 -6.22 -12.69
N VAL A 167 13.58 -6.51 -11.45
CA VAL A 167 12.70 -6.47 -10.27
C VAL A 167 12.13 -5.06 -10.08
N LEU A 168 12.98 -4.04 -10.08
CA LEU A 168 12.57 -2.64 -9.98
C LEU A 168 11.64 -2.22 -11.12
N ALA A 169 11.92 -2.65 -12.36
CA ALA A 169 11.05 -2.34 -13.49
C ALA A 169 9.64 -2.90 -13.24
N LYS A 170 9.52 -4.13 -12.71
CA LYS A 170 8.22 -4.73 -12.41
C LYS A 170 7.43 -3.93 -11.37
N THR A 171 8.07 -3.47 -10.30
CA THR A 171 7.38 -2.75 -9.21
C THR A 171 6.85 -1.38 -9.63
N VAL A 172 7.48 -0.72 -10.60
CA VAL A 172 7.06 0.62 -11.07
C VAL A 172 6.13 0.60 -12.28
N ARG A 173 5.76 -0.59 -12.81
CA ARG A 173 4.89 -0.69 -13.99
C ARG A 173 3.46 -0.24 -13.71
N TYR A 174 2.91 -0.60 -12.55
CA TYR A 174 1.53 -0.31 -12.24
C TYR A 174 1.39 1.14 -11.72
N ARG A 175 0.94 2.04 -12.60
CA ARG A 175 0.80 3.49 -12.35
C ARG A 175 -0.51 3.99 -13.00
N PRO A 176 -1.68 3.58 -12.48
CA PRO A 176 -2.96 3.97 -13.06
C PRO A 176 -3.15 5.48 -12.94
N GLN A 177 -3.81 6.07 -13.94
CA GLN A 177 -4.23 7.47 -13.92
C GLN A 177 -5.76 7.59 -13.86
N VAL A 178 -6.22 8.78 -13.50
CA VAL A 178 -7.64 9.12 -13.58
C VAL A 178 -7.97 9.46 -15.04
N GLY A 179 -8.76 8.60 -15.69
CA GLY A 179 -9.00 8.65 -17.13
C GLY A 179 -9.83 9.84 -17.60
N PHE A 180 -10.47 10.57 -16.70
CA PHE A 180 -11.22 11.81 -16.99
C PHE A 180 -10.46 13.09 -16.59
N LEU A 181 -9.18 12.98 -16.21
CA LEU A 181 -8.29 14.12 -15.99
C LEU A 181 -7.26 14.24 -17.13
N PRO A 182 -6.59 15.40 -17.31
CA PRO A 182 -5.50 15.52 -18.28
C PRO A 182 -4.41 14.47 -18.04
N ASN A 183 -3.93 13.83 -19.12
CA ASN A 183 -2.87 12.84 -19.03
C ASN A 183 -1.58 13.46 -18.51
N ILE A 184 -0.95 12.79 -17.54
CA ILE A 184 0.37 13.16 -17.05
C ILE A 184 1.40 12.64 -18.07
N PRO A 185 2.30 13.49 -18.59
CA PRO A 185 3.34 13.06 -19.51
C PRO A 185 4.17 11.91 -18.94
N LEU A 186 4.44 10.91 -19.78
CA LEU A 186 5.23 9.76 -19.37
C LEU A 186 6.64 10.22 -18.94
N LYS A 187 7.02 9.85 -17.72
CA LYS A 187 8.39 10.01 -17.22
C LYS A 187 9.02 8.65 -16.94
N GLY A 188 10.30 8.53 -17.27
CA GLY A 188 11.13 7.34 -17.04
C GLY A 188 11.19 6.37 -18.23
N SER A 189 11.93 5.27 -18.05
CA SER A 189 12.23 4.29 -19.11
C SER A 189 11.30 3.06 -19.12
N VAL A 190 10.40 2.95 -18.15
CA VAL A 190 9.49 1.81 -18.01
C VAL A 190 8.11 2.21 -18.52
N ILE A 191 7.56 1.42 -19.44
CA ILE A 191 6.21 1.62 -19.96
C ILE A 191 5.20 1.17 -18.88
N PRO A 192 4.23 2.02 -18.52
CA PRO A 192 3.24 1.71 -17.51
C PRO A 192 2.29 0.62 -18.01
N PHE A 193 1.76 -0.15 -17.08
CA PHE A 193 0.66 -1.06 -17.34
C PHE A 193 -0.62 -0.25 -17.61
N GLU A 194 -1.34 -0.62 -18.66
CA GLU A 194 -2.62 0.01 -18.98
C GLU A 194 -3.72 -0.53 -18.06
N SER A 195 -4.27 0.32 -17.21
CA SER A 195 -5.38 -0.03 -16.33
C SER A 195 -6.68 -0.16 -17.14
N PRO A 196 -7.42 -1.29 -17.04
CA PRO A 196 -8.71 -1.45 -17.71
C PRO A 196 -9.74 -0.37 -17.32
N SER A 197 -9.78 0.02 -16.05
CA SER A 197 -10.66 1.10 -15.59
C SER A 197 -10.25 2.46 -16.19
N GLU A 198 -8.95 2.76 -16.23
CA GLU A 198 -8.44 3.99 -16.87
C GLU A 198 -8.85 4.11 -18.33
N LEU A 199 -8.67 3.04 -19.12
CA LEU A 199 -9.05 3.01 -20.54
C LEU A 199 -10.55 3.26 -20.74
N LYS A 200 -11.40 2.67 -19.89
CA LYS A 200 -12.86 2.88 -19.93
C LYS A 200 -13.23 4.33 -19.66
N ALA A 201 -12.69 4.90 -18.59
CA ALA A 201 -12.95 6.30 -18.24
C ALA A 201 -12.45 7.26 -19.32
N ARG A 202 -11.26 7.01 -19.87
CA ARG A 202 -10.67 7.81 -20.95
C ARG A 202 -11.51 7.79 -22.21
N ALA A 203 -11.99 6.62 -22.64
CA ALA A 203 -12.83 6.50 -23.82
C ALA A 203 -14.11 7.34 -23.71
N ILE A 204 -14.77 7.33 -22.54
CA ILE A 204 -15.99 8.11 -22.29
C ILE A 204 -15.68 9.61 -22.25
N PHE A 205 -14.58 10.01 -21.59
CA PHE A 205 -14.16 11.40 -21.54
C PHE A 205 -13.87 11.96 -22.94
N GLU A 206 -13.17 11.22 -23.79
CA GLU A 206 -12.89 11.63 -25.17
C GLU A 206 -14.15 11.70 -26.04
N GLN A 207 -15.10 10.78 -25.85
CA GLN A 207 -16.40 10.83 -26.52
C GLN A 207 -17.17 12.10 -26.14
N GLN A 208 -17.19 12.45 -24.85
CA GLN A 208 -17.84 13.66 -24.36
C GLN A 208 -17.17 14.93 -24.90
N LEU A 209 -15.84 15.00 -24.92
CA LEU A 209 -15.12 16.13 -25.51
C LEU A 209 -15.44 16.31 -27.01
N LYS A 210 -15.50 15.22 -27.78
CA LYS A 210 -15.87 15.26 -29.19
C LYS A 210 -17.30 15.77 -29.39
N SER A 211 -18.25 15.34 -28.56
CA SER A 211 -19.64 15.83 -28.64
C SER A 211 -19.77 17.32 -28.34
N VAL A 212 -18.97 17.85 -27.40
CA VAL A 212 -18.98 19.28 -27.06
C VAL A 212 -18.33 20.11 -28.17
N ALA A 213 -17.27 19.60 -28.81
CA ALA A 213 -16.61 20.29 -29.91
C ALA A 213 -17.41 20.30 -31.23
N SER A 214 -18.43 19.43 -31.36
CA SER A 214 -19.31 19.36 -32.53
C SER A 214 -20.58 20.24 -32.45
N VAL A 215 -20.76 20.97 -31.35
CA VAL A 215 -21.86 21.94 -31.11
C VAL A 215 -21.31 23.36 -31.23
#